data_AF-E9I424-F1
#
_entry.id   AF-E9I424-F1
#
_cell.length_a   1.000
_cell.length_b   1.000
_cell.length_c   1.000
_cell.angle_alpha   90.00
_cell.angle_beta   90.00
_cell.angle_gamma   90.00
#
_symmetry.space_group_name_H-M   'P 1'
#
loop_
_entity.id
_entity.type
_entity.pdbx_description
1 polymer ?
#
loop_
_entity_poly.entity_id
_entity_poly.type
_entity_poly.pdbx_seq_one_letter_code
_entity_poly.pdbx_strand_id
1 'polypeptide(L)'
;LGVEVAKNLILAGPKQVTIYDPNIVTIEDVGRNFYCRHEDVGKKSRAEASLTQLKDLNPNVNVSIATDTSVEYMLRLSYLDPPTMNVLL
;
A
#
# COMPACT_ATOMS: atom_id res chain seq x y z
N LEU A 1 9.84 7.67 -0.72
CA LEU A 1 10.43 6.35 -0.38
C LEU A 1 9.40 5.23 -0.31
N GLY A 2 8.50 5.17 0.68
CA GLY A 2 7.61 4.00 0.84
C GLY A 2 6.80 3.66 -0.43
N VAL A 3 6.10 4.66 -0.98
CA VAL A 3 5.33 4.50 -2.22
C VAL A 3 6.16 4.05 -3.43
N GLU A 4 7.46 4.40 -3.47
CA GLU A 4 8.37 4.00 -4.56
C GLU A 4 8.79 2.54 -4.42
N VAL A 5 8.97 2.06 -3.18
CA VAL A 5 9.21 0.64 -2.89
C VAL A 5 8.00 -0.18 -3.31
N ALA A 6 6.79 0.23 -2.93
CA ALA A 6 5.57 -0.46 -3.34
C ALA A 6 5.41 -0.51 -4.87
N LYS A 7 5.65 0.61 -5.56
CA LYS A 7 5.67 0.67 -7.03
C LYS A 7 6.63 -0.36 -7.62
N ASN A 8 7.88 -0.39 -7.16
CA ASN A 8 8.90 -1.28 -7.71
C ASN A 8 8.56 -2.76 -7.45
N LEU A 9 8.00 -3.08 -6.28
CA LEU A 9 7.58 -4.45 -5.96
C LEU A 9 6.39 -4.89 -6.81
N ILE A 10 5.40 -4.04 -7.02
CA ILE A 10 4.26 -4.36 -7.89
C ILE A 10 4.73 -4.59 -9.34
N LEU A 11 5.67 -3.78 -9.83
CA LEU A 11 6.27 -3.97 -11.15
C LEU A 11 7.11 -5.24 -11.26
N ALA A 12 7.69 -5.73 -10.16
CA ALA A 12 8.40 -7.01 -10.12
C ALA A 12 7.45 -8.24 -10.24
N GLY A 13 6.14 -8.04 -10.06
CA GLY A 13 5.12 -9.06 -10.32
C GLY A 13 4.97 -10.19 -9.29
N PRO A 14 5.04 -9.95 -7.96
CA PRO A 14 4.65 -10.96 -6.99
C PRO A 14 3.14 -11.23 -7.08
N LYS A 15 2.66 -12.34 -6.51
CA LYS A 15 1.22 -12.61 -6.47
C LYS A 15 0.41 -11.55 -5.72
N GLN A 16 0.95 -11.07 -4.59
CA GLN A 16 0.26 -10.13 -3.71
C GLN A 16 1.24 -9.17 -3.05
N VAL A 17 0.81 -7.91 -2.94
CA VAL A 17 1.46 -6.83 -2.19
C VAL A 17 0.43 -6.22 -1.25
N THR A 18 0.70 -6.30 0.04
CA THR A 18 -0.13 -5.65 1.07
C THR A 18 0.59 -4.42 1.57
N ILE A 19 -0.09 -3.28 1.56
CA ILE A 19 0.44 -1.96 1.95
C ILE A 19 -0.09 -1.60 3.34
N TYR A 20 0.78 -1.12 4.21
CA TYR A 20 0.39 -0.52 5.48
C TYR A 20 1.00 0.88 5.59
N ASP A 21 0.15 1.90 5.61
CA ASP A 21 0.52 3.26 6.03
C ASP A 21 -0.76 3.95 6.54
N PRO A 22 -1.04 3.88 7.86
CA PRO A 22 -2.28 4.39 8.43
C PRO A 22 -2.26 5.92 8.60
N ASN A 23 -1.14 6.59 8.32
CA ASN A 23 -1.03 8.02 8.52
C ASN A 23 -1.97 8.76 7.59
N ILE A 24 -2.74 9.70 8.15
CA ILE A 24 -3.62 10.56 7.38
C ILE A 24 -2.80 11.46 6.47
N VAL A 25 -3.27 11.62 5.23
CA VAL A 25 -2.64 12.52 4.25
C VAL A 25 -2.59 13.94 4.81
N THR A 26 -1.38 14.50 4.84
CA THR A 26 -1.11 15.89 5.19
C THR A 26 -0.81 16.71 3.94
N ILE A 27 -0.78 18.05 4.07
CA ILE A 27 -0.43 18.91 2.95
C ILE A 27 1.01 18.69 2.44
N GLU A 28 1.94 18.32 3.33
CA GLU A 28 3.32 17.99 2.95
C GLU A 28 3.39 16.74 2.07
N ASP A 29 2.44 15.80 2.24
CA ASP A 29 2.40 14.56 1.49
C ASP A 29 2.03 14.80 0.02
N VAL A 30 1.24 15.82 -0.29
CA VAL A 30 0.89 16.16 -1.68
C VAL A 30 2.12 16.56 -2.50
N GLY A 31 3.14 17.16 -1.86
CA GLY A 31 4.40 17.53 -2.50
C GLY A 31 5.43 16.40 -2.55
N ARG A 32 5.26 15.32 -1.77
CA ARG A 32 6.25 14.24 -1.60
C ARG A 32 5.79 12.89 -2.11
N ASN A 33 4.49 12.64 -2.13
CA ASN A 33 3.86 11.43 -2.62
C ASN A 33 2.95 11.79 -3.81
N PHE A 34 3.39 11.38 -5.00
CA PHE A 34 2.74 11.70 -6.27
C PHE A 34 1.32 11.11 -6.44
N TYR A 35 0.90 10.21 -5.56
CA TYR A 35 -0.49 9.71 -5.52
C TYR A 35 -1.40 10.48 -4.56
N CYS A 36 -0.85 11.18 -3.56
CA CYS A 36 -1.67 11.98 -2.64
C CYS A 36 -2.21 13.22 -3.37
N ARG A 37 -3.52 13.47 -3.26
CA ARG A 37 -4.17 14.66 -3.82
C ARG A 37 -4.61 15.60 -2.71
N HIS A 38 -4.78 16.88 -3.05
CA HIS A 38 -5.31 17.89 -2.12
C HIS A 38 -6.66 17.48 -1.53
N GLU A 39 -7.49 16.77 -2.31
CA GLU A 39 -8.81 16.28 -1.87
C GLU A 39 -8.75 15.18 -0.80
N ASP A 40 -7.61 14.47 -0.67
CA ASP A 40 -7.40 13.38 0.28
C ASP A 40 -6.93 13.87 1.65
N VAL A 41 -6.41 15.11 1.74
CA VAL A 41 -5.86 15.70 2.96
C VAL A 41 -6.90 15.68 4.07
N GLY A 42 -6.54 15.08 5.20
CA GLY A 42 -7.43 14.94 6.36
C GLY A 42 -8.55 13.91 6.22
N LYS A 43 -8.65 13.20 5.08
CA LYS A 43 -9.78 12.28 4.80
C LYS A 43 -9.37 10.83 4.61
N LYS A 44 -8.21 10.60 4.00
CA LYS A 44 -7.69 9.26 3.71
C LYS A 44 -6.34 9.06 4.38
N SER A 45 -6.02 7.81 4.65
CA SER A 45 -4.64 7.41 4.90
C SER A 45 -3.81 7.49 3.62
N ARG A 46 -2.48 7.57 3.75
CA ARG A 46 -1.55 7.56 2.62
C ARG A 46 -1.64 6.27 1.81
N ALA A 47 -1.90 5.14 2.47
CA ALA A 47 -2.16 3.87 1.80
C ALA A 47 -3.42 3.92 0.93
N GLU A 48 -4.54 4.43 1.48
CA GLU A 48 -5.80 4.58 0.73
C GLU A 48 -5.68 5.56 -0.44
N ALA A 49 -4.99 6.68 -0.23
CA ALA A 49 -4.76 7.67 -1.28
C ALA A 49 -3.93 7.11 -2.46
N SER A 50 -3.11 6.09 -2.21
CA SER A 50 -2.22 5.47 -3.21
C SER A 50 -2.79 4.20 -3.86
N LEU A 51 -3.83 3.59 -3.28
CA LEU A 51 -4.25 2.23 -3.60
C LEU A 51 -4.67 2.04 -5.07
N THR A 52 -5.47 2.97 -5.59
CA THR A 52 -6.04 2.84 -6.94
C THR A 52 -4.92 2.85 -7.98
N GLN A 53 -4.01 3.81 -7.88
CA GLN A 53 -2.92 3.96 -8.83
C GLN A 53 -1.90 2.82 -8.70
N LEU A 54 -1.67 2.30 -7.50
CA LEU A 54 -0.80 1.14 -7.28
C LEU A 54 -1.39 -0.14 -7.89
N LYS A 55 -2.72 -0.35 -7.83
CA LYS A 55 -3.40 -1.45 -8.51
C LYS A 55 -3.25 -1.40 -10.04
N ASP A 56 -3.29 -0.19 -10.60
CA ASP A 56 -3.21 0.01 -12.05
C ASP A 56 -1.81 -0.30 -12.64
N LEU A 57 -0.77 -0.37 -11.81
CA LEU A 57 0.60 -0.65 -12.28
C LEU A 57 0.75 -2.07 -12.85
N ASN A 58 0.06 -3.06 -12.28
CA ASN A 58 0.14 -4.44 -12.72
C ASN A 58 -1.12 -5.22 -12.33
N PRO A 59 -2.07 -5.41 -13.26
CA PRO A 59 -3.33 -6.13 -13.00
C PRO A 59 -3.16 -7.60 -12.56
N ASN A 60 -1.97 -8.19 -12.74
CA ASN A 60 -1.67 -9.56 -12.30
C ASN A 60 -1.25 -9.62 -10.81
N VAL A 61 -1.05 -8.48 -10.15
CA VAL A 61 -0.66 -8.39 -8.75
C VAL A 61 -1.87 -8.00 -7.91
N ASN A 62 -2.19 -8.79 -6.88
CA ASN A 62 -3.21 -8.41 -5.91
C ASN A 62 -2.65 -7.36 -4.96
N VAL A 63 -3.18 -6.13 -4.99
CA VAL A 63 -2.76 -5.05 -4.09
C VAL A 63 -3.85 -4.75 -3.07
N SER A 64 -3.52 -4.83 -1.78
CA SER A 64 -4.45 -4.60 -0.66
C SER A 64 -3.85 -3.68 0.40
N ILE A 65 -4.69 -3.23 1.34
CA ILE A 65 -4.27 -2.44 2.50
C ILE A 65 -4.43 -3.28 3.76
N ALA A 66 -3.42 -3.29 4.61
CA ALA A 66 -3.52 -3.86 5.95
C ALA A 66 -4.21 -2.90 6.91
N THR A 67 -5.10 -3.42 7.74
CA THR A 67 -5.77 -2.65 8.80
C THR A 67 -5.03 -2.71 10.14
N ASP A 68 -4.09 -3.65 10.27
CA ASP A 68 -3.32 -3.93 11.48
C ASP A 68 -1.96 -4.53 11.10
N THR A 69 -0.97 -4.39 11.97
CA THR A 69 0.37 -4.97 11.85
C THR A 69 0.70 -5.94 12.98
N SER A 70 -0.29 -6.35 13.78
CA SER A 70 -0.08 -7.39 14.78
C SER A 70 0.51 -8.64 14.15
N VAL A 71 1.35 -9.34 14.91
CA VAL A 71 1.96 -10.61 14.47
C VAL A 71 0.88 -11.59 14.05
N GLU A 72 -0.24 -11.62 14.77
CA GLU A 72 -1.42 -12.43 14.45
C GLU A 72 -1.98 -12.12 13.06
N TYR A 73 -2.13 -10.83 12.73
CA TYR A 73 -2.60 -10.39 11.41
C TYR A 73 -1.61 -10.78 10.30
N MET A 74 -0.31 -10.60 10.53
CA MET A 74 0.72 -10.98 9.56
C MET A 74 0.80 -12.51 9.36
N LEU A 75 0.68 -13.28 10.43
CA LEU A 75 0.60 -14.74 10.36
C LEU A 75 -0.64 -15.15 9.58
N ARG A 76 -1.81 -14.57 9.87
CA ARG A 76 -3.04 -14.84 9.15
C ARG A 76 -2.91 -14.60 7.65
N LEU A 77 -2.27 -13.51 7.23
CA LEU A 77 -2.01 -13.25 5.81
C LEU A 77 -1.14 -14.34 5.18
N SER A 78 -0.07 -14.76 5.88
CA SER A 78 0.83 -15.80 5.37
C SER A 78 0.23 -17.22 5.30
N TYR A 79 -0.77 -17.52 6.14
CA TYR A 79 -1.45 -18.82 6.17
C TYR A 79 -2.67 -18.91 5.25
N LEU A 80 -3.34 -17.79 4.96
CA LEU A 80 -4.58 -17.77 4.17
C LEU A 80 -4.36 -17.45 2.69
N ASP A 81 -3.28 -16.76 2.31
CA ASP A 81 -2.96 -16.41 0.92
C ASP A 81 -1.58 -16.99 0.47
N PRO A 82 -1.44 -17.45 -0.80
CA PRO A 82 -0.18 -17.99 -1.35
C PRO A 82 0.94 -16.93 -1.33
N PRO A 83 2.24 -17.30 -1.32
CA PRO A 83 3.33 -16.54 -0.68
C PRO A 83 3.23 -15.03 -0.92
N THR A 84 2.74 -14.33 0.11
CA THR A 84 2.54 -12.88 0.13
C THR A 84 3.87 -12.18 0.45
N MET A 85 4.25 -11.21 -0.39
CA MET A 85 5.36 -10.31 -0.08
C MET A 85 4.79 -9.10 0.65
N ASN A 86 4.96 -9.06 1.98
CA ASN A 86 4.43 -7.99 2.81
C ASN A 86 5.37 -6.78 2.76
N VAL A 87 4.81 -5.60 2.46
CA VAL A 87 5.56 -4.35 2.42
C VAL A 87 4.97 -3.42 3.47
N LEU A 88 5.67 -3.31 4.60
CA LEU A 88 5.39 -2.26 5.58
C LEU A 88 5.97 -0.96 4.99
N LEU A 89 5.10 0.04 4.73
CA LEU A 89 5.50 1.38 4.31
C LEU A 89 5.61 2.33 5.51
#